data_AF-A0A841AG17-F1
#
_entry.id   AF-A0A841AG17-F1
#
_cell.length_a   1.000
_cell.length_b   1.000
_cell.length_c   1.000
_cell.angle_alpha   90.00
_cell.angle_beta   90.00
_cell.angle_gamma   90.00
#
_symmetry.space_group_name_H-M   'P 1'
#
loop_
_entity.id
_entity.type
_entity.pdbx_description
1 polymer ?
#
loop_
_entity_poly.entity_id
_entity_poly.type
_entity_poly.pdbx_seq_one_letter_code
_entity_poly.pdbx_strand_id
1 'polypeptide(L)'
;MTWAAAVTTVVGTFASAGTQAANWTRFAKRGRDAVIACGLGFVIGNGLMVFFGAVSALAFGEGDFTTLLLGMGMIGWGLFFLFGNLWKSNADAAYAFGVAGAELANARRKGPFIIGGVAIGTVLALLGVEGHIVGYLSLIGILIPPVGGVLIGDWIARWRGGQPALSTLTEKVRWQALVPYVLGCVVAWVSNEYGIGIAPLTGIVVALVGAWVLGVRAGRR
;
A
#
# COMPACT_ATOMS: atom_id res chain seq x y z
N MET A 1 -19.87 4.22 -10.68
CA MET A 1 -18.82 3.35 -10.11
C MET A 1 -19.52 2.17 -9.43
N THR A 2 -19.09 0.93 -9.69
CA THR A 2 -19.68 -0.25 -9.01
C THR A 2 -19.21 -0.32 -7.55
N TRP A 3 -19.95 -1.01 -6.69
CA TRP A 3 -19.55 -1.20 -5.29
C TRP A 3 -18.19 -1.90 -5.18
N ALA A 4 -17.95 -2.93 -6.00
CA ALA A 4 -16.67 -3.64 -6.05
C ALA A 4 -15.50 -2.74 -6.46
N ALA A 5 -15.70 -1.87 -7.45
CA ALA A 5 -14.69 -0.88 -7.85
C ALA A 5 -14.44 0.13 -6.73
N ALA A 6 -15.48 0.60 -6.04
CA ALA A 6 -15.35 1.51 -4.90
C ALA A 6 -14.52 0.91 -3.77
N VAL A 7 -14.81 -0.34 -3.38
CA VAL A 7 -14.04 -1.08 -2.37
C VAL A 7 -12.59 -1.28 -2.84
N THR A 8 -12.39 -1.62 -4.11
CA THR A 8 -11.04 -1.81 -4.69
C THR A 8 -10.24 -0.51 -4.68
N THR A 9 -10.86 0.62 -5.00
CA THR A 9 -10.24 1.94 -4.90
C THR A 9 -9.84 2.27 -3.46
N VAL A 10 -10.71 2.01 -2.48
CA VAL A 10 -10.38 2.20 -1.05
C VAL A 10 -9.20 1.32 -0.64
N VAL A 11 -9.20 0.04 -1.03
CA VAL A 11 -8.07 -0.85 -0.75
C VAL A 11 -6.80 -0.36 -1.44
N GLY A 12 -6.90 0.11 -2.69
CA GLY A 12 -5.81 0.72 -3.45
C GLY A 12 -5.14 1.87 -2.72
N THR A 13 -5.92 2.75 -2.09
CA THR A 13 -5.41 3.86 -1.27
C THR A 13 -4.45 3.39 -0.17
N PHE A 14 -4.75 2.24 0.45
CA PHE A 14 -3.95 1.69 1.55
C PHE A 14 -2.96 0.60 1.11
N ALA A 15 -3.05 0.10 -0.12
CA ALA A 15 -2.26 -1.02 -0.61
C ALA A 15 -0.75 -0.71 -0.56
N SER A 16 -0.36 0.51 -0.92
CA SER A 16 1.03 0.99 -0.83
C SER A 16 1.56 1.06 0.60
N ALA A 17 0.71 1.38 1.59
CA ALA A 17 1.12 1.34 3.00
C ALA A 17 1.39 -0.11 3.46
N GLY A 18 0.63 -1.07 2.93
CA GLY A 18 0.80 -2.49 3.22
C GLY A 18 2.19 -3.03 2.83
N THR A 19 2.73 -2.64 1.68
CA THR A 19 4.08 -3.08 1.25
C THR A 19 5.19 -2.46 2.08
N GLN A 20 4.92 -1.31 2.70
CA GLN A 20 5.85 -0.60 3.57
C GLN A 20 5.75 -1.03 5.04
N ALA A 21 4.79 -1.89 5.40
CA ALA A 21 4.58 -2.33 6.77
C ALA A 21 5.87 -2.80 7.46
N ALA A 22 6.74 -3.51 6.73
CA ALA A 22 8.03 -4.00 7.23
C ALA A 22 8.98 -2.88 7.73
N ASN A 23 8.88 -1.67 7.17
CA ASN A 23 9.72 -0.54 7.57
C ASN A 23 9.44 -0.08 9.01
N TRP A 24 8.19 -0.19 9.45
CA TRP A 24 7.77 0.17 10.81
C TRP A 24 7.78 -1.04 11.74
N THR A 25 7.34 -2.21 11.27
CA THR A 25 7.22 -3.39 12.13
C THR A 25 8.56 -4.01 12.50
N ARG A 26 9.67 -3.70 11.81
CA ARG A 26 11.03 -4.13 12.19
C ARG A 26 11.47 -3.67 13.58
N PHE A 27 10.82 -2.65 14.14
CA PHE A 27 11.10 -2.15 15.49
C PHE A 27 10.29 -2.86 16.58
N ALA A 28 9.31 -3.69 16.20
CA ALA A 28 8.49 -4.44 17.15
C ALA A 28 9.26 -5.65 17.71
N LYS A 29 9.09 -5.91 19.01
CA LYS A 29 9.71 -7.06 19.69
C LYS A 29 9.07 -8.40 19.30
N ARG A 30 7.77 -8.40 18.98
CA ARG A 30 6.98 -9.59 18.62
C ARG A 30 6.02 -9.27 17.48
N GLY A 31 5.74 -10.25 16.62
CA GLY A 31 4.81 -10.08 15.51
C GLY A 31 3.39 -9.71 15.94
N ARG A 32 2.91 -10.21 17.08
CA ARG A 32 1.60 -9.83 17.64
C ARG A 32 1.55 -8.34 17.98
N ASP A 33 2.60 -7.80 18.57
CA ASP A 33 2.67 -6.39 18.96
C ASP A 33 2.67 -5.50 17.72
N ALA A 34 3.34 -5.93 16.65
CA ALA A 34 3.29 -5.26 15.35
C ALA A 34 1.86 -5.22 14.76
N VAL A 35 1.15 -6.34 14.77
CA VAL A 35 -0.23 -6.41 14.24
C VAL A 35 -1.18 -5.51 15.04
N ILE A 36 -1.09 -5.55 16.38
CA ILE A 36 -1.93 -4.72 17.25
C ILE A 36 -1.62 -3.24 17.02
N ALA A 37 -0.33 -2.86 16.96
CA ALA A 37 0.06 -1.48 16.73
C ALA A 37 -0.43 -0.95 15.37
N CYS A 38 -0.29 -1.76 14.31
CA CYS A 38 -0.82 -1.41 12.99
C CYS A 38 -2.35 -1.27 13.00
N GLY A 39 -3.05 -2.23 13.63
CA GLY A 39 -4.51 -2.20 13.72
C GLY A 39 -5.04 -1.00 14.49
N LEU A 40 -4.50 -0.74 15.68
CA LEU A 40 -4.88 0.43 16.50
C LEU A 40 -4.53 1.74 15.80
N GLY A 41 -3.33 1.85 15.23
CA GLY A 41 -2.91 3.04 14.49
C GLY A 41 -3.82 3.32 13.29
N PHE A 42 -4.19 2.28 12.53
CA PHE A 42 -5.08 2.41 11.39
C PHE A 42 -6.50 2.82 11.81
N VAL A 43 -7.09 2.12 12.79
CA VAL A 43 -8.48 2.35 13.23
C VAL A 43 -8.61 3.70 13.92
N ILE A 44 -7.70 4.05 14.82
CA ILE A 44 -7.74 5.33 15.53
C ILE A 44 -7.45 6.47 14.57
N GLY A 45 -6.40 6.35 13.74
CA GLY A 45 -6.01 7.39 12.79
C GLY A 45 -7.08 7.66 11.73
N ASN A 46 -7.52 6.63 11.01
CA ASN A 46 -8.58 6.79 10.01
C ASN A 46 -9.93 7.08 10.65
N GLY A 47 -10.24 6.47 11.80
CA GLY A 47 -11.49 6.70 12.50
C GLY A 47 -11.67 8.16 12.90
N LEU A 48 -10.63 8.80 13.44
CA LEU A 48 -10.65 10.22 13.75
C LEU A 48 -10.81 11.08 12.50
N MET A 49 -10.07 10.78 11.42
CA MET A 49 -10.18 11.51 10.16
C MET A 49 -11.60 11.45 9.58
N VAL A 50 -12.20 10.24 9.51
CA VAL A 50 -13.57 10.04 9.04
C VAL A 50 -14.57 10.72 9.96
N PHE A 51 -14.38 10.63 11.27
CA PHE A 51 -15.26 11.27 12.25
C PHE A 51 -15.29 12.79 12.07
N PHE A 52 -14.13 13.46 12.01
CA PHE A 52 -14.09 14.92 11.82
C PHE A 52 -14.68 15.34 10.47
N GLY A 53 -14.38 14.62 9.39
CA GLY A 53 -14.96 14.89 8.07
C GLY A 53 -16.49 14.68 8.02
N ALA A 54 -16.99 13.67 8.75
CA ALA A 54 -18.43 13.43 8.84
C ALA A 54 -19.14 14.53 9.65
N VAL A 55 -18.56 14.92 10.80
CA VAL A 55 -19.11 16.00 11.63
C VAL A 55 -19.10 17.32 10.86
N SER A 56 -18.00 17.65 10.17
CA SER A 56 -17.90 18.87 9.38
C SER A 56 -18.91 18.88 8.23
N ALA A 57 -19.08 17.77 7.53
CA ALA A 57 -20.05 17.65 6.44
C ALA A 57 -21.49 17.79 6.94
N LEU A 58 -21.84 17.15 8.05
CA LEU A 58 -23.20 17.17 8.59
C LEU A 58 -23.57 18.54 9.20
N ALA A 59 -22.64 19.21 9.86
CA ALA A 59 -22.91 20.48 10.54
C ALA A 59 -22.76 21.70 9.62
N PHE A 60 -21.83 21.66 8.67
CA PHE A 60 -21.44 22.83 7.86
C PHE A 60 -21.50 22.59 6.34
N GLY A 61 -21.83 21.37 5.89
CA GLY A 61 -21.89 21.03 4.46
C GLY A 61 -20.54 20.83 3.79
N GLU A 62 -19.43 20.86 4.54
CA GLU A 62 -18.07 20.72 4.02
C GLU A 62 -17.35 19.54 4.68
N GLY A 63 -16.93 18.56 3.88
CA GLY A 63 -16.28 17.33 4.37
C GLY A 63 -14.77 17.47 4.53
N ASP A 64 -14.15 18.43 3.85
CA ASP A 64 -12.76 18.76 4.07
C ASP A 64 -12.62 19.76 5.22
N PHE A 65 -12.12 19.26 6.34
CA PHE A 65 -11.88 20.05 7.53
C PHE A 65 -10.97 21.27 7.28
N THR A 66 -10.03 21.16 6.35
CA THR A 66 -9.13 22.27 5.99
C THR A 66 -9.89 23.37 5.28
N THR A 67 -10.70 22.99 4.28
CA THR A 67 -11.54 23.90 3.51
C THR A 67 -12.59 24.57 4.41
N LEU A 68 -13.14 23.83 5.37
CA LEU A 68 -14.04 24.36 6.39
C LEU A 68 -13.38 25.49 7.20
N LEU A 69 -12.18 25.26 7.73
CA LEU A 69 -11.45 26.27 8.53
C LEU A 69 -11.15 27.54 7.73
N LEU A 70 -10.78 27.39 6.45
CA LEU A 70 -10.58 28.53 5.55
C LEU A 70 -11.88 29.29 5.33
N GLY A 71 -13.00 28.58 5.08
CA GLY A 71 -14.33 29.16 4.89
C GLY A 71 -14.87 29.90 6.13
N MET A 72 -14.49 29.46 7.33
CA MET A 72 -14.82 30.11 8.60
C MET A 72 -13.96 31.34 8.93
N GLY A 73 -13.00 31.70 8.07
CA GLY A 73 -12.05 32.79 8.32
C GLY A 73 -10.89 32.42 9.27
N MET A 74 -10.78 31.15 9.68
CA MET A 74 -9.69 30.64 10.53
C MET A 74 -8.46 30.28 9.69
N ILE A 75 -8.00 31.22 8.86
CA ILE A 75 -6.99 31.00 7.81
C ILE A 75 -5.68 30.43 8.39
N GLY A 76 -5.22 30.95 9.53
CA GLY A 76 -3.99 30.48 10.17
C GLY A 76 -4.05 28.99 10.54
N TRP A 77 -5.19 28.52 11.06
CA TRP A 77 -5.39 27.11 11.39
C TRP A 77 -5.57 26.25 10.14
N GLY A 78 -6.32 26.73 9.15
CA GLY A 78 -6.48 26.04 7.87
C GLY A 78 -5.13 25.78 7.19
N LEU A 79 -4.27 26.79 7.09
CA LEU A 79 -2.94 26.64 6.50
C LEU A 79 -2.04 25.70 7.30
N PHE A 80 -2.10 25.74 8.64
CA PHE A 80 -1.33 24.84 9.49
C PHE A 80 -1.69 23.38 9.24
N PHE A 81 -2.99 23.05 9.23
CA PHE A 81 -3.44 21.68 8.96
C PHE A 81 -3.18 21.24 7.52
N LEU A 82 -3.36 22.14 6.54
CA LEU A 82 -3.05 21.88 5.13
C LEU A 82 -1.57 21.49 4.97
N PHE A 83 -0.68 22.34 5.50
CA PHE A 83 0.76 22.11 5.41
C PHE A 83 1.17 20.84 6.14
N GLY A 84 0.65 20.59 7.35
CA GLY A 84 0.95 19.39 8.12
C GLY A 84 0.53 18.10 7.41
N ASN A 85 -0.64 18.10 6.77
CA ASN A 85 -1.15 16.96 6.01
C ASN A 85 -0.26 16.67 4.78
N LEU A 86 0.07 17.70 4.01
CA LEU A 86 0.90 17.57 2.80
C LEU A 86 2.36 17.20 3.13
N TRP A 87 2.95 17.85 4.14
CA TRP A 87 4.36 17.66 4.48
C TRP A 87 4.68 16.21 4.82
N LYS A 88 3.94 15.62 5.77
CA LYS A 88 4.25 14.28 6.28
C LYS A 88 4.08 13.24 5.18
N SER A 89 2.95 13.26 4.48
CA SER A 89 2.61 12.28 3.45
C SER A 89 3.58 12.35 2.27
N ASN A 90 3.95 13.57 1.82
CA ASN A 90 4.92 13.74 0.74
C ASN A 90 6.33 13.32 1.17
N ALA A 91 6.73 13.59 2.41
CA ALA A 91 8.03 13.15 2.93
C ALA A 91 8.12 11.62 2.97
N ASP A 92 7.07 10.93 3.44
CA ASP A 92 7.01 9.47 3.48
C ASP A 92 7.05 8.86 2.05
N ALA A 93 6.28 9.44 1.11
CA ALA A 93 6.28 8.99 -0.29
C ALA A 93 7.65 9.17 -0.96
N ALA A 94 8.28 10.34 -0.79
CA ALA A 94 9.59 10.64 -1.35
C ALA A 94 10.67 9.73 -0.74
N TYR A 95 10.59 9.45 0.57
CA TYR A 95 11.48 8.51 1.24
C TYR A 95 11.35 7.10 0.67
N ALA A 96 10.12 6.60 0.53
CA ALA A 96 9.84 5.27 0.00
C ALA A 96 10.40 5.08 -1.41
N PHE A 97 10.12 6.06 -2.29
CA PHE A 97 10.66 6.07 -3.65
C PHE A 97 12.19 6.12 -3.66
N GLY A 98 12.78 6.95 -2.80
CA GLY A 98 14.22 7.11 -2.68
C GLY A 98 14.94 5.84 -2.23
N VAL A 99 14.40 5.11 -1.25
CA VAL A 99 14.96 3.84 -0.78
C VAL A 99 14.81 2.77 -1.85
N ALA A 100 13.63 2.63 -2.47
CA ALA A 100 13.42 1.66 -3.53
C ALA A 100 14.35 1.89 -4.73
N GLY A 101 14.52 3.15 -5.16
CA GLY A 101 15.42 3.52 -6.25
C GLY A 101 16.89 3.26 -5.90
N ALA A 102 17.31 3.58 -4.68
CA ALA A 102 18.67 3.32 -4.22
C ALA A 102 18.99 1.82 -4.21
N GLU A 103 18.07 0.98 -3.72
CA GLU A 103 18.28 -0.47 -3.72
C GLU A 103 18.29 -1.06 -5.13
N LEU A 104 17.40 -0.60 -6.02
CA LEU A 104 17.38 -1.05 -7.42
C LEU A 104 18.69 -0.72 -8.15
N ALA A 105 19.28 0.45 -7.87
CA ALA A 105 20.54 0.89 -8.44
C ALA A 105 21.78 0.42 -7.65
N ASN A 106 21.59 -0.35 -6.57
CA ASN A 106 22.65 -0.75 -5.63
C ASN A 106 23.50 0.44 -5.14
N ALA A 107 22.84 1.57 -4.90
CA ALA A 107 23.45 2.85 -4.57
C ALA A 107 23.45 3.08 -3.06
N ARG A 108 24.58 3.52 -2.51
CA ARG A 108 24.74 3.76 -1.07
C ARG A 108 23.95 4.98 -0.54
N ARG A 109 23.48 5.86 -1.43
CA ARG A 109 22.78 7.11 -1.08
C ARG A 109 21.42 7.18 -1.77
N LYS A 110 20.37 7.42 -0.99
CA LYS A 110 19.00 7.64 -1.47
C LYS A 110 18.70 9.05 -1.98
N GLY A 111 19.52 10.04 -1.62
CA GLY A 111 19.29 11.46 -1.95
C GLY A 111 18.99 11.76 -3.43
N PRO A 112 19.78 11.23 -4.40
CA PRO A 112 19.51 11.45 -5.82
C PRO A 112 18.15 10.91 -6.28
N PHE A 113 17.73 9.76 -5.75
CA PHE A 113 16.44 9.13 -6.07
C PHE A 113 15.27 9.87 -5.45
N ILE A 114 15.44 10.46 -4.26
CA ILE A 114 14.45 11.36 -3.65
C ILE A 114 14.23 12.56 -4.56
N ILE A 115 15.31 13.25 -4.97
CA ILE A 115 15.21 14.45 -5.81
C ILE A 115 14.58 14.11 -7.17
N GLY A 116 15.03 13.02 -7.81
CA GLY A 116 14.46 12.55 -9.07
C GLY A 116 13.00 12.15 -8.95
N GLY A 117 12.62 11.44 -7.89
CA GLY A 117 11.23 11.06 -7.61
C GLY A 117 10.31 12.25 -7.40
N VAL A 118 10.76 13.26 -6.65
CA VAL A 118 10.03 14.52 -6.46
C VAL A 118 9.85 15.25 -7.79
N ALA A 119 10.90 15.33 -8.62
CA ALA A 119 10.80 15.95 -9.94
C ALA A 119 9.77 15.24 -10.83
N ILE A 120 9.81 13.91 -10.89
CA ILE A 120 8.85 13.08 -11.64
C ILE A 120 7.43 13.30 -11.11
N GLY A 121 7.24 13.25 -9.79
CA GLY A 121 5.93 13.48 -9.16
C GLY A 121 5.35 14.85 -9.48
N THR A 122 6.18 15.90 -9.42
CA THR A 122 5.77 17.27 -9.79
C THR A 122 5.38 17.37 -11.26
N VAL A 123 6.14 16.77 -12.18
CA VAL A 123 5.78 16.76 -13.60
C VAL A 123 4.46 16.03 -13.83
N LEU A 124 4.26 14.87 -13.20
CA LEU A 124 3.00 14.13 -13.31
C LEU A 124 1.81 14.91 -12.74
N ALA A 125 2.00 15.64 -11.64
CA ALA A 125 0.98 16.54 -11.10
C ALA A 125 0.63 17.65 -12.09
N LEU A 126 1.63 18.29 -12.71
CA LEU A 126 1.42 19.32 -13.74
C LEU A 126 0.72 18.78 -15.00
N LEU A 127 0.87 17.48 -15.29
CA LEU A 127 0.18 16.80 -16.39
C LEU A 127 -1.25 16.36 -16.04
N GLY A 128 -1.74 16.67 -14.82
CA GLY A 128 -3.13 16.43 -14.43
C GLY A 128 -3.43 14.97 -14.06
N VAL A 129 -2.46 14.23 -13.54
CA VAL A 129 -2.65 12.82 -13.14
C VAL A 129 -3.76 12.62 -12.09
N GLU A 130 -4.10 13.68 -11.34
CA GLU A 130 -5.24 13.72 -10.40
C GLU A 130 -6.57 13.33 -11.06
N GLY A 131 -6.77 13.66 -12.34
CA GLY A 131 -7.97 13.28 -13.11
C GLY A 131 -8.08 11.77 -13.38
N HIS A 132 -7.02 11.01 -13.12
CA HIS A 132 -6.97 9.56 -13.33
C HIS A 132 -6.73 8.78 -12.03
N ILE A 133 -6.86 9.44 -10.88
CA ILE A 133 -6.55 8.84 -9.58
C ILE A 133 -7.40 7.60 -9.28
N VAL A 134 -8.69 7.59 -9.66
CA VAL A 134 -9.57 6.44 -9.43
C VAL A 134 -9.10 5.19 -10.19
N GLY A 135 -8.74 5.36 -11.47
CA GLY A 135 -8.21 4.27 -12.30
C GLY A 135 -6.86 3.77 -11.80
N TYR A 136 -5.98 4.70 -11.41
CA TYR A 136 -4.71 4.37 -10.78
C TYR A 136 -4.88 3.59 -9.47
N LEU A 137 -5.75 4.05 -8.57
CA LEU A 137 -6.06 3.40 -7.30
C LEU A 137 -6.67 2.00 -7.52
N SER A 138 -7.53 1.84 -8.52
CA SER A 138 -8.06 0.52 -8.91
C SER A 138 -6.95 -0.41 -9.38
N LEU A 139 -6.05 0.08 -10.25
CA LEU A 139 -4.91 -0.69 -10.77
C LEU A 139 -3.98 -1.16 -9.64
N ILE A 140 -3.56 -0.27 -8.74
CA ILE A 140 -2.69 -0.65 -7.63
C ILE A 140 -3.43 -1.56 -6.62
N GLY A 141 -4.73 -1.38 -6.44
CA GLY A 141 -5.59 -2.27 -5.64
C GLY A 141 -5.67 -3.69 -6.21
N ILE A 142 -5.44 -3.87 -7.51
CA ILE A 142 -5.35 -5.18 -8.16
C ILE A 142 -3.93 -5.76 -8.05
N LEU A 143 -2.90 -4.94 -8.32
CA LEU A 143 -1.52 -5.42 -8.49
C LEU A 143 -0.77 -5.63 -7.18
N ILE A 144 -0.99 -4.77 -6.18
CA ILE A 144 -0.19 -4.80 -4.94
C ILE A 144 -0.64 -5.92 -3.98
N PRO A 145 -1.94 -6.11 -3.70
CA PRO A 145 -2.37 -7.08 -2.70
C PRO A 145 -1.93 -8.55 -2.94
N PRO A 146 -1.91 -9.07 -4.18
CA PRO A 146 -1.39 -10.41 -4.47
C PRO A 146 0.05 -10.64 -3.98
N VAL A 147 0.91 -9.60 -3.94
CA VAL A 147 2.26 -9.71 -3.37
C VAL A 147 2.21 -10.16 -1.91
N GLY A 148 1.31 -9.57 -1.12
CA GLY A 148 1.09 -9.99 0.27
C GLY A 148 0.63 -11.44 0.38
N GLY A 149 -0.25 -11.88 -0.52
CA GLY A 149 -0.68 -13.27 -0.61
C GLY A 149 0.49 -14.23 -0.83
N VAL A 150 1.35 -13.94 -1.80
CA VAL A 150 2.57 -14.74 -2.07
C VAL A 150 3.48 -14.79 -0.85
N LEU A 151 3.76 -13.65 -0.22
CA LEU A 151 4.63 -13.59 0.97
C LEU A 151 4.10 -14.47 2.11
N ILE A 152 2.80 -14.43 2.36
CA ILE A 152 2.15 -15.26 3.40
C ILE A 152 2.23 -16.73 3.02
N GLY A 153 1.84 -17.09 1.79
CA GLY A 153 1.84 -18.48 1.33
C GLY A 153 3.23 -19.10 1.34
N ASP A 154 4.24 -18.33 0.91
CA ASP A 154 5.63 -18.74 0.90
C ASP A 154 6.21 -18.91 2.31
N TRP A 155 5.87 -17.99 3.22
CA TRP A 155 6.24 -18.09 4.63
C TRP A 155 5.64 -19.32 5.30
N ILE A 156 4.35 -19.60 5.06
CA ILE A 156 3.67 -20.80 5.57
C ILE A 156 4.34 -22.08 5.04
N ALA A 157 4.68 -22.11 3.75
CA ALA A 157 5.25 -23.30 3.12
C ALA A 157 6.66 -23.65 3.62
N ARG A 158 7.51 -22.65 3.86
CA ARG A 158 8.97 -22.89 3.98
C ARG A 158 9.62 -22.29 5.22
N TRP A 159 9.09 -21.17 5.72
CA TRP A 159 9.79 -20.36 6.72
C TRP A 159 9.14 -20.35 8.10
N ARG A 160 8.09 -21.17 8.31
CA ARG A 160 7.45 -21.36 9.62
C ARG A 160 8.42 -21.78 10.72
N GLY A 161 9.48 -22.53 10.37
CA GLY A 161 10.51 -22.99 11.30
C GLY A 161 11.70 -22.03 11.47
N GLY A 162 11.72 -20.91 10.74
CA GLY A 162 12.84 -19.96 10.72
C GLY A 162 13.25 -19.59 9.30
N GLN A 163 13.78 -18.36 9.14
CA GLN A 163 14.32 -17.88 7.87
C GLN A 163 15.86 -18.04 7.85
N PRO A 164 16.45 -18.49 6.72
CA PRO A 164 17.88 -18.61 6.57
C PRO A 164 18.49 -17.23 6.36
N ALA A 165 19.81 -17.13 6.53
CA ALA A 165 20.52 -15.89 6.28
C ALA A 165 20.36 -15.46 4.81
N LEU A 166 20.16 -14.16 4.58
CA LEU A 166 19.99 -13.58 3.24
C LEU A 166 21.12 -13.97 2.27
N SER A 167 22.35 -14.14 2.77
CA SER A 167 23.52 -14.57 2.00
C SER A 167 23.39 -15.97 1.39
N THR A 168 22.51 -16.81 1.93
CA THR A 168 22.26 -18.18 1.43
C THR A 168 21.23 -18.22 0.31
N LEU A 169 20.51 -17.11 0.06
CA LEU A 169 19.51 -17.00 -0.99
C LEU A 169 20.18 -16.52 -2.27
N THR A 170 20.53 -17.46 -3.15
CA THR A 170 21.24 -17.19 -4.42
C THR A 170 20.32 -17.09 -5.64
N GLU A 171 19.06 -17.52 -5.50
CA GLU A 171 18.09 -17.55 -6.60
C GLU A 171 17.57 -16.13 -6.89
N LYS A 172 17.93 -15.59 -8.06
CA LYS A 172 17.53 -14.23 -8.49
C LYS A 172 16.03 -14.11 -8.75
N VAL A 173 15.41 -15.15 -9.31
CA VAL A 173 13.99 -15.18 -9.67
C VAL A 173 13.39 -16.49 -9.22
N ARG A 174 12.31 -16.40 -8.45
CA ARG A 174 11.61 -17.57 -7.91
C ARG A 174 10.28 -17.75 -8.59
N TRP A 175 10.18 -18.71 -9.49
CA TRP A 175 8.95 -19.00 -10.23
C TRP A 175 7.79 -19.46 -9.33
N GLN A 176 8.11 -20.12 -8.22
CA GLN A 176 7.13 -20.56 -7.22
C GLN A 176 6.47 -19.38 -6.48
N ALA A 177 7.05 -18.18 -6.56
CA ALA A 177 6.48 -16.94 -6.05
C ALA A 177 5.89 -16.08 -7.18
N LEU A 178 6.60 -15.99 -8.31
CA LEU A 178 6.22 -15.15 -9.44
C LEU A 178 4.96 -15.64 -10.16
N VAL A 179 4.82 -16.96 -10.38
CA VAL A 179 3.65 -17.52 -11.07
C VAL A 179 2.37 -17.32 -10.25
N PRO A 180 2.31 -17.65 -8.94
CA PRO A 180 1.14 -17.35 -8.12
C PRO A 180 0.80 -15.87 -8.03
N TYR A 181 1.82 -14.99 -8.00
CA TYR A 181 1.61 -13.55 -8.03
C TYR A 181 0.88 -13.12 -9.31
N VAL A 182 1.40 -13.48 -10.49
CA VAL A 182 0.79 -13.14 -11.78
C VAL A 182 -0.63 -13.68 -11.88
N LEU A 183 -0.84 -14.94 -11.48
CA LEU A 183 -2.18 -15.55 -11.45
C LEU A 183 -3.12 -14.78 -10.52
N GLY A 184 -2.67 -14.38 -9.33
CA GLY A 184 -3.43 -13.57 -8.39
C GLY A 184 -3.82 -12.21 -8.99
N CYS A 185 -2.90 -11.53 -9.68
CA CYS A 185 -3.19 -10.27 -10.37
C CYS A 185 -4.22 -10.44 -11.49
N VAL A 186 -4.11 -11.50 -12.30
CA VAL A 186 -5.06 -11.79 -13.38
C VAL A 186 -6.44 -12.08 -12.81
N VAL A 187 -6.54 -12.91 -11.77
CA VAL A 187 -7.84 -13.21 -11.14
C VAL A 187 -8.44 -11.97 -10.47
N ALA A 188 -7.63 -11.15 -9.81
CA ALA A 188 -8.09 -9.88 -9.24
C ALA A 188 -8.60 -8.91 -10.32
N TRP A 189 -7.90 -8.83 -11.45
CA TRP A 189 -8.33 -8.01 -12.59
C TRP A 189 -9.67 -8.48 -13.15
N VAL A 190 -9.83 -9.79 -13.39
CA VAL A 190 -11.10 -10.40 -13.83
C VAL A 190 -12.20 -10.13 -12.80
N SER A 191 -11.92 -10.33 -11.51
CA SER A 191 -12.86 -10.07 -10.41
C SER A 191 -13.33 -8.62 -10.40
N ASN A 192 -12.45 -7.65 -10.69
CA ASN A 192 -12.80 -6.23 -10.78
C ASN A 192 -13.66 -5.91 -12.02
N GLU A 193 -13.27 -6.44 -13.19
CA GLU A 193 -13.97 -6.19 -14.46
C GLU A 193 -15.40 -6.74 -14.47
N TYR A 194 -15.57 -7.97 -13.97
CA TYR A 194 -16.89 -8.62 -13.91
C TYR A 194 -17.65 -8.30 -12.61
N GLY A 195 -17.09 -7.49 -11.72
CA GLY A 195 -17.71 -7.13 -10.44
C GLY A 195 -17.95 -8.32 -9.50
N ILE A 196 -17.15 -9.38 -9.62
CA ILE A 196 -17.32 -10.63 -8.86
C ILE A 196 -16.53 -10.52 -7.56
N GLY A 197 -17.22 -10.23 -6.46
CA GLY A 197 -16.59 -10.18 -5.13
C GLY A 197 -15.67 -8.97 -4.93
N ILE A 198 -14.61 -9.15 -4.14
CA ILE A 198 -13.63 -8.11 -3.81
C ILE A 198 -12.31 -8.46 -4.49
N ALA A 199 -11.97 -7.75 -5.56
CA ALA A 199 -10.79 -8.02 -6.39
C ALA A 199 -9.46 -8.13 -5.62
N PRO A 200 -9.12 -7.22 -4.70
CA PRO A 200 -7.94 -7.36 -3.85
C PRO A 200 -7.91 -8.68 -3.06
N LEU A 201 -9.06 -9.09 -2.51
CA LEU A 201 -9.17 -10.26 -1.65
C LEU A 201 -9.02 -11.56 -2.45
N THR A 202 -9.67 -11.64 -3.61
CA THR A 202 -9.57 -12.81 -4.50
C THR A 202 -8.13 -12.98 -4.99
N GLY A 203 -7.45 -11.88 -5.35
CA GLY A 203 -6.04 -11.87 -5.72
C GLY A 203 -5.11 -12.37 -4.61
N ILE A 204 -5.31 -11.90 -3.37
CA ILE A 204 -4.55 -12.38 -2.19
C ILE A 204 -4.72 -13.88 -2.02
N VAL A 205 -5.96 -14.39 -2.05
CA VAL A 205 -6.25 -15.80 -1.79
C VAL A 205 -5.61 -16.70 -2.85
N VAL A 206 -5.76 -16.36 -4.14
CA VAL A 206 -5.16 -17.12 -5.24
C VAL A 206 -3.64 -17.15 -5.13
N ALA A 207 -3.02 -15.99 -4.90
CA ALA A 207 -1.58 -15.88 -4.75
C ALA A 207 -1.04 -16.66 -3.54
N LEU A 208 -1.75 -16.61 -2.40
CA LEU A 208 -1.41 -17.34 -1.19
C LEU A 208 -1.46 -18.85 -1.40
N VAL A 209 -2.59 -19.36 -1.91
CA VAL A 209 -2.76 -20.81 -2.13
C VAL A 209 -1.76 -21.32 -3.16
N GLY A 210 -1.57 -20.58 -4.25
CA GLY A 210 -0.58 -20.94 -5.28
C GLY A 210 0.85 -21.00 -4.74
N ALA A 211 1.28 -19.97 -4.00
CA ALA A 211 2.61 -19.91 -3.40
C ALA A 211 2.81 -21.01 -2.36
N TRP A 212 1.78 -21.30 -1.56
CA TRP A 212 1.83 -22.37 -0.57
C TRP A 212 1.98 -23.74 -1.23
N VAL A 213 1.15 -24.07 -2.23
CA VAL A 213 1.19 -25.38 -2.91
C VAL A 213 2.49 -25.58 -3.67
N LEU A 214 2.96 -24.59 -4.42
CA LEU A 214 4.23 -24.67 -5.16
C LEU A 214 5.43 -24.70 -4.22
N GLY A 215 5.40 -23.92 -3.14
CA GLY A 215 6.44 -23.88 -2.12
C GLY A 215 6.64 -25.22 -1.40
N VAL A 216 5.54 -25.89 -1.00
CA VAL A 216 5.60 -27.21 -0.35
C VAL A 216 6.14 -28.28 -1.31
N ARG A 217 5.80 -28.21 -2.60
CA ARG A 217 6.30 -29.16 -3.61
C ARG A 217 7.79 -28.98 -3.89
N ALA A 218 8.28 -27.74 -3.88
CA ALA A 218 9.69 -27.45 -4.12
C ALA A 218 10.60 -27.86 -2.96
N GLY A 219 10.15 -27.72 -1.70
CA GLY A 219 10.93 -28.13 -0.52
C GLY A 219 11.02 -29.64 -0.28
N ARG A 220 10.34 -30.47 -1.09
CA ARG A 220 10.43 -31.95 -1.06
C ARG A 220 11.44 -32.53 -2.05
N ARG A 221 12.09 -31.67 -2.86
CA ARG A 221 13.20 -32.04 -3.75
C ARG A 221 14.50 -31.53 -3.16
#